data_AF-A0AAE4CC47-F1
#
_entry.id   AF-A0AAE4CC47-F1
#
_cell.length_a   1.000
_cell.length_b   1.000
_cell.length_c   1.000
_cell.angle_alpha   90.00
_cell.angle_beta   90.00
_cell.angle_gamma   90.00
#
_symmetry.space_group_name_H-M   'P 1'
#
loop_
_entity.id
_entity.type
_entity.pdbx_description
1 polymer ?
#
loop_
_entity_poly.entity_id
_entity_poly.type
_entity_poly.pdbx_seq_one_letter_code
_entity_poly.pdbx_strand_id
1 'polypeptide(L)'
;MNLTLVVGSGRCGSTVLSRVLRDHPDILSVGDLPPVVRAGPPPPIARLYRGLLTRLAARSGRTTIVATAALHRLPALHTAFPEARLVHLYRDGPDCAVATRRRRAALPALGARWSTDIVDGVALLEMLPAARTSGLRYEDLVHSPEATLIHLAATLNLPVDGDWLSRSRTHLDTSTIGLAATLPDEDRAALEAACAPGMKALGLTA
;
A
#
# COMPACT_ATOMS: atom_id res chain seq x y z
N MET A 1 -0.60 -21.36 -1.39
CA MET A 1 -1.29 -20.17 -0.85
C MET A 1 -0.89 -18.99 -1.70
N ASN A 2 -1.83 -18.34 -2.41
CA ASN A 2 -1.53 -17.12 -3.16
C ASN A 2 -1.63 -15.94 -2.19
N LEU A 3 -0.49 -15.50 -1.64
CA LEU A 3 -0.42 -14.39 -0.68
C LEU A 3 0.23 -13.19 -1.34
N THR A 4 -0.46 -12.05 -1.25
CA THR A 4 0.07 -10.75 -1.62
C THR A 4 0.10 -9.83 -0.40
N LEU A 5 1.20 -9.13 -0.20
CA LEU A 5 1.33 -8.08 0.80
C LEU A 5 1.34 -6.73 0.09
N VAL A 6 0.34 -5.90 0.40
CA VAL A 6 0.34 -4.50 0.02
C VAL A 6 1.11 -3.74 1.09
N VAL A 7 2.29 -3.26 0.74
CA VAL A 7 3.10 -2.39 1.60
C VAL A 7 2.94 -0.95 1.17
N GLY A 8 2.83 -0.03 2.12
CA GLY A 8 2.73 1.39 1.80
C GLY A 8 3.07 2.28 2.97
N SER A 9 3.36 3.55 2.66
CA SER A 9 3.56 4.57 3.69
C SER A 9 2.26 4.84 4.45
N GLY A 10 2.35 5.39 5.66
CA GLY A 10 1.16 5.85 6.36
C GLY A 10 0.35 6.83 5.49
N ARG A 11 -0.98 6.68 5.48
CA ARG A 11 -1.93 7.54 4.74
C ARG A 11 -1.91 7.44 3.20
N CYS A 12 -1.32 6.39 2.64
CA CYS A 12 -1.33 6.12 1.18
C CYS A 12 -2.66 5.58 0.61
N GLY A 13 -3.72 5.44 1.41
CA GLY A 13 -5.01 4.90 0.95
C GLY A 13 -5.19 3.38 1.10
N SER A 14 -4.35 2.70 1.87
CA SER A 14 -4.42 1.24 2.10
C SER A 14 -5.76 0.76 2.66
N THR A 15 -6.43 1.55 3.52
CA THR A 15 -7.78 1.23 4.01
C THR A 15 -8.82 1.24 2.89
N VAL A 16 -8.74 2.18 1.96
CA VAL A 16 -9.63 2.28 0.82
C VAL A 16 -9.40 1.10 -0.11
N LEU A 17 -8.14 0.81 -0.45
CA LEU A 17 -7.78 -0.36 -1.25
C LEU A 17 -8.27 -1.67 -0.59
N SER A 18 -8.12 -1.82 0.74
CA SER A 18 -8.63 -3.01 1.43
C SER A 18 -10.13 -3.20 1.27
N ARG A 19 -10.94 -2.11 1.25
CA ARG A 19 -12.39 -2.18 1.00
C ARG A 19 -12.68 -2.59 -0.44
N VAL A 20 -12.03 -1.92 -1.40
CA VAL A 20 -12.13 -2.27 -2.83
C VAL A 20 -11.82 -3.76 -3.08
N LEU A 21 -10.76 -4.28 -2.45
CA LEU A 21 -10.37 -5.68 -2.60
C LEU A 21 -11.33 -6.67 -1.92
N ARG A 22 -12.10 -6.28 -0.90
CA ARG A 22 -13.09 -7.18 -0.25
C ARG A 22 -14.23 -7.54 -1.19
N ASP A 23 -14.57 -6.63 -2.10
CA ASP A 23 -15.68 -6.80 -3.04
C ASP A 23 -15.36 -7.80 -4.16
N HIS A 24 -14.09 -8.18 -4.34
CA HIS A 24 -13.70 -9.18 -5.32
C HIS A 24 -14.07 -10.59 -4.83
N PRO A 25 -14.72 -11.43 -5.65
CA PRO A 25 -15.23 -12.74 -5.22
C PRO A 25 -14.15 -13.73 -4.77
N ASP A 26 -12.91 -13.60 -5.27
CA ASP A 26 -11.80 -14.51 -4.93
C ASP A 26 -10.78 -13.98 -3.91
N ILE A 27 -10.91 -12.74 -3.44
CA ILE A 27 -9.92 -12.12 -2.54
C ILE A 27 -10.37 -12.21 -1.09
N LEU A 28 -9.54 -12.80 -0.23
CA LEU A 28 -9.59 -12.56 1.21
C LEU A 28 -8.70 -11.35 1.54
N SER A 29 -9.32 -10.18 1.65
CA SER A 29 -8.65 -8.93 2.06
C SER A 29 -8.56 -8.88 3.58
N VAL A 30 -7.36 -9.11 4.08
CA VAL A 30 -6.98 -8.99 5.49
C VAL A 30 -6.41 -7.59 5.67
N GLY A 31 -6.80 -6.89 6.74
CA GLY A 31 -6.31 -5.55 7.03
C GLY A 31 -4.81 -5.53 7.39
N ASP A 32 -4.43 -4.64 8.29
CA ASP A 32 -3.04 -4.53 8.73
C ASP A 32 -2.59 -5.83 9.42
N LEU A 33 -1.54 -6.47 8.90
CA LEU A 33 -0.96 -7.64 9.55
C LEU A 33 -0.37 -7.21 10.89
N PRO A 34 -0.61 -7.93 11.99
CA PRO A 34 -0.01 -7.54 13.26
C PRO A 34 1.53 -7.65 13.18
N PRO A 35 2.26 -6.95 14.05
CA PRO A 35 3.72 -6.91 14.02
C PRO A 35 4.34 -8.31 14.06
N VAL A 36 5.15 -8.63 13.05
CA VAL A 36 6.02 -9.81 13.06
C VAL A 36 7.30 -9.40 13.78
N VAL A 37 7.42 -9.78 15.04
CA VAL A 37 8.57 -9.40 15.87
C VAL A 37 9.72 -10.39 15.65
N ARG A 38 10.85 -9.85 15.17
CA ARG A 38 12.23 -10.40 15.03
C ARG A 38 12.52 -11.45 13.94
N ALA A 39 13.76 -11.33 13.42
CA ALA A 39 14.40 -12.15 12.40
C ALA A 39 14.99 -13.46 12.97
N GLY A 40 14.84 -14.55 12.22
CA GLY A 40 15.25 -15.93 12.49
C GLY A 40 14.49 -16.88 11.54
N PRO A 41 14.87 -18.18 11.41
CA PRO A 41 14.10 -19.16 10.60
C PRO A 41 12.63 -19.09 11.00
N PRO A 42 11.68 -19.18 10.03
CA PRO A 42 10.45 -18.40 10.03
C PRO A 42 9.83 -18.38 11.43
N PRO A 43 9.74 -17.18 12.06
CA PRO A 43 9.43 -17.09 13.48
C PRO A 43 8.12 -17.85 13.76
N PRO A 44 7.95 -18.51 14.92
CA PRO A 44 6.73 -19.26 15.25
C PRO A 44 5.44 -18.50 14.92
N ILE A 45 5.47 -17.17 15.00
CA ILE A 45 4.39 -16.27 14.62
C ILE A 45 4.08 -16.25 13.10
N ALA A 46 5.08 -16.31 12.22
CA ALA A 46 4.87 -16.38 10.77
C ALA A 46 4.18 -17.70 10.37
N ARG A 47 4.54 -18.81 11.04
CA ARG A 47 3.87 -20.10 10.87
C ARG A 47 2.42 -20.05 11.36
N LEU A 48 2.18 -19.41 12.50
CA LEU A 48 0.83 -19.18 13.02
C LEU A 48 -0.01 -18.34 12.05
N TYR A 49 0.53 -17.22 11.55
CA TYR A 49 -0.16 -16.38 10.57
C TYR A 49 -0.46 -17.14 9.29
N ARG A 50 0.51 -17.89 8.75
CA ARG A 50 0.29 -18.73 7.57
C ARG A 50 -0.85 -19.73 7.81
N GLY A 51 -0.87 -20.40 8.94
CA GLY A 51 -1.93 -21.34 9.32
C GLY A 51 -3.29 -20.66 9.45
N LEU A 52 -3.35 -19.50 10.10
CA LEU A 52 -4.58 -18.72 10.24
C LEU A 52 -5.11 -18.23 8.88
N LEU A 53 -4.25 -17.59 8.08
CA LEU A 53 -4.59 -17.07 6.76
C LEU A 53 -5.09 -18.18 5.84
N THR A 54 -4.41 -19.34 5.83
CA THR A 54 -4.83 -20.51 5.05
C THR A 54 -6.21 -21.02 5.50
N ARG A 55 -6.46 -21.12 6.81
CA ARG A 55 -7.77 -21.55 7.34
C ARG A 55 -8.87 -20.57 7.02
N LEU A 56 -8.60 -19.27 7.11
CA LEU A 56 -9.57 -18.22 6.79
C LEU A 56 -9.92 -18.27 5.29
N ALA A 57 -8.93 -18.36 4.42
CA ALA A 57 -9.14 -18.45 2.97
C ALA A 57 -9.97 -19.68 2.59
N ALA A 58 -9.63 -20.85 3.16
CA ALA A 58 -10.37 -22.09 2.95
C ALA A 58 -11.83 -21.99 3.42
N ARG A 59 -12.08 -21.38 4.59
CA ARG A 59 -13.45 -21.18 5.12
C ARG A 59 -14.27 -20.19 4.31
N SER A 60 -13.64 -19.17 3.73
CA SER A 60 -14.33 -18.18 2.90
C SER A 60 -14.51 -18.60 1.45
N GLY A 61 -13.91 -19.73 1.03
CA GLY A 61 -13.87 -20.14 -0.39
C GLY A 61 -13.02 -19.21 -1.27
N ARG A 62 -12.15 -18.39 -0.67
CA ARG A 62 -11.34 -17.38 -1.39
C ARG A 62 -9.98 -17.98 -1.72
N THR A 63 -9.49 -17.78 -2.94
CA THR A 63 -8.26 -18.41 -3.43
C THR A 63 -7.01 -17.54 -3.24
N THR A 64 -7.20 -16.22 -3.13
CA THR A 64 -6.11 -15.24 -3.00
C THR A 64 -6.24 -14.44 -1.72
N ILE A 65 -5.14 -14.29 -1.00
CA ILE A 65 -5.07 -13.53 0.25
C ILE A 65 -4.31 -12.26 -0.03
N VAL A 66 -4.90 -11.11 0.31
CA VAL A 66 -4.21 -9.82 0.25
C VAL A 66 -4.19 -9.25 1.65
N ALA A 67 -3.02 -8.90 2.15
CA ALA A 67 -2.87 -8.26 3.46
C ALA A 67 -2.12 -6.94 3.34
N THR A 68 -2.48 -5.94 4.15
CA THR A 68 -1.78 -4.64 4.14
C THR A 68 -0.73 -4.58 5.25
N ALA A 69 0.35 -3.82 5.04
CA ALA A 69 1.33 -3.53 6.08
C ALA A 69 2.08 -2.22 5.81
N ALA A 70 2.71 -1.67 6.85
CA ALA A 70 3.56 -0.50 6.71
C ALA A 70 4.88 -0.81 5.96
N LEU A 71 5.33 0.11 5.10
CA LEU A 71 6.50 -0.06 4.24
C LEU A 71 7.80 -0.36 5.00
N HIS A 72 8.13 0.38 6.07
CA HIS A 72 9.29 0.09 6.93
C HIS A 72 9.35 -1.34 7.50
N ARG A 73 8.26 -2.12 7.45
CA ARG A 73 8.23 -3.54 7.89
C ARG A 73 8.64 -4.52 6.80
N LEU A 74 8.94 -4.03 5.59
CA LEU A 74 9.27 -4.85 4.43
C LEU A 74 10.37 -5.90 4.72
N PRO A 75 11.50 -5.60 5.39
CA PRO A 75 12.52 -6.61 5.69
C PRO A 75 11.99 -7.79 6.53
N ALA A 76 11.19 -7.49 7.56
CA ALA A 76 10.59 -8.51 8.43
C ALA A 76 9.53 -9.34 7.69
N LEU A 77 8.73 -8.69 6.84
CA LEU A 77 7.72 -9.37 6.03
C LEU A 77 8.34 -10.27 4.98
N HIS A 78 9.40 -9.82 4.29
CA HIS A 78 10.12 -10.63 3.30
C HIS A 78 10.77 -11.85 3.95
N THR A 79 11.33 -11.70 5.17
CA THR A 79 11.88 -12.81 5.95
C THR A 79 10.78 -13.82 6.34
N ALA A 80 9.60 -13.34 6.73
CA ALA A 80 8.51 -14.19 7.21
C ALA A 80 7.71 -14.87 6.08
N PHE A 81 7.60 -14.20 4.93
CA PHE A 81 6.81 -14.62 3.77
C PHE A 81 7.61 -14.41 2.47
N PRO A 82 8.73 -15.13 2.28
CA PRO A 82 9.59 -14.95 1.11
C PRO A 82 8.91 -15.31 -0.21
N GLU A 83 7.82 -16.09 -0.16
CA GLU A 83 7.00 -16.43 -1.33
C GLU A 83 5.95 -15.37 -1.69
N ALA A 84 5.67 -14.42 -0.81
CA ALA A 84 4.58 -13.47 -1.03
C ALA A 84 4.92 -12.52 -2.19
N ARG A 85 3.91 -12.20 -2.99
CA ARG A 85 3.97 -11.06 -3.92
C ARG A 85 3.88 -9.76 -3.11
N LEU A 86 4.57 -8.73 -3.57
CA LEU A 86 4.61 -7.42 -2.93
C LEU A 86 4.01 -6.40 -3.89
N VAL A 87 3.03 -5.65 -3.39
CA VAL A 87 2.49 -4.48 -4.08
C VAL A 87 2.85 -3.26 -3.25
N HIS A 88 3.64 -2.36 -3.80
CA HIS A 88 3.93 -1.08 -3.17
C HIS A 88 2.79 -0.10 -3.50
N LEU A 89 1.89 0.12 -2.54
CA LEU A 89 0.91 1.19 -2.62
C LEU A 89 1.56 2.50 -2.20
N TYR A 90 1.69 3.42 -3.14
CA TYR A 90 2.24 4.75 -2.89
C TYR A 90 1.25 5.84 -3.33
N ARG A 91 1.49 7.04 -2.82
CA ARG A 91 0.64 8.21 -2.97
C ARG A 91 1.52 9.45 -2.91
N ASP A 92 1.04 10.56 -3.46
CA ASP A 92 1.65 11.88 -3.27
C ASP A 92 2.00 12.17 -1.79
N GLY A 93 3.25 12.58 -1.57
CA GLY A 93 3.84 12.74 -0.24
C GLY A 93 3.23 13.89 0.57
N PRO A 94 3.16 15.12 0.00
CA PRO A 94 2.46 16.24 0.63
C PRO A 94 1.04 15.89 1.07
N ASP A 95 0.28 15.21 0.21
CA ASP A 95 -1.07 14.75 0.53
C ASP A 95 -1.10 13.73 1.69
N CYS A 96 -0.15 12.78 1.72
CA CYS A 96 0.00 11.84 2.83
C CYS A 96 0.23 12.58 4.16
N ALA A 97 1.10 13.59 4.15
CA ALA A 97 1.43 14.37 5.34
C ALA A 97 0.22 15.15 5.86
N VAL A 98 -0.51 15.84 4.97
CA VAL A 98 -1.74 16.59 5.33
C VAL A 98 -2.82 15.64 5.85
N ALA A 99 -2.98 14.47 5.23
CA ALA A 99 -3.98 13.49 5.62
C ALA A 99 -3.77 12.92 7.04
N THR A 100 -2.62 13.13 7.69
CA THR A 100 -2.40 12.74 9.10
C THR A 100 -3.22 13.56 10.10
N ARG A 101 -3.79 14.71 9.68
CA ARG A 101 -4.56 15.63 10.52
C ARG A 101 -3.81 16.13 11.77
N ARG A 102 -2.49 16.26 11.68
CA ARG A 102 -1.64 16.87 12.73
C ARG A 102 -1.56 18.39 12.55
N ARG A 103 -0.99 19.10 13.55
CA ARG A 103 -0.78 20.55 13.51
C ARG A 103 0.10 20.96 12.31
N ARG A 104 -0.19 22.11 11.69
CA ARG A 104 0.55 22.63 10.52
C ARG A 104 2.06 22.71 10.72
N ALA A 105 2.52 23.16 11.90
CA ALA A 105 3.94 23.21 12.25
C ALA A 105 4.67 21.85 12.18
N ALA A 106 3.95 20.73 12.11
CA ALA A 106 4.53 19.40 11.95
C ALA A 106 4.69 18.96 10.49
N LEU A 107 4.17 19.71 9.50
CA LEU A 107 4.13 19.29 8.10
C LEU A 107 5.52 19.00 7.51
N PRO A 108 6.54 19.87 7.63
CA PRO A 108 7.87 19.54 7.11
C PRO A 108 8.48 18.29 7.76
N ALA A 109 8.29 18.11 9.07
CA ALA A 109 8.77 16.93 9.78
C ALA A 109 8.03 15.64 9.35
N LEU A 110 6.74 15.75 9.00
CA LEU A 110 5.97 14.63 8.45
C LEU A 110 6.42 14.30 7.03
N GLY A 111 6.65 15.30 6.19
CA GLY A 111 7.19 15.14 4.84
C GLY A 111 8.57 14.47 4.86
N ALA A 112 9.47 14.92 5.74
CA ALA A 112 10.79 14.32 5.90
C ALA A 112 10.71 12.86 6.36
N ARG A 113 9.84 12.55 7.33
CA ARG A 113 9.61 11.16 7.76
C ARG A 113 9.04 10.27 6.66
N TRP A 114 8.10 10.81 5.89
CA TRP A 114 7.54 10.12 4.72
C TRP A 114 8.63 9.86 3.68
N SER A 115 9.47 10.85 3.36
CA SER A 115 10.60 10.71 2.45
C SER A 115 11.56 9.62 2.90
N THR A 116 11.92 9.57 4.19
CA THR A 116 12.78 8.49 4.71
C THR A 116 12.15 7.11 4.50
N ASP A 117 10.88 6.91 4.88
CA ASP A 117 10.17 5.62 4.72
C ASP A 117 10.11 5.19 3.25
N ILE A 118 9.84 6.13 2.34
CA ILE A 118 9.77 5.87 0.90
C ILE A 118 11.15 5.56 0.30
N VAL A 119 12.18 6.37 0.59
CA VAL A 119 13.54 6.16 0.08
C VAL A 119 14.07 4.79 0.51
N ASP A 120 13.98 4.47 1.79
CA ASP A 120 14.44 3.19 2.32
C ASP A 120 13.63 2.02 1.75
N GLY A 121 12.30 2.17 1.70
CA GLY A 121 11.40 1.13 1.19
C GLY A 121 11.57 0.86 -0.30
N VAL A 122 11.71 1.89 -1.13
CA VAL A 122 11.94 1.75 -2.58
C VAL A 122 13.29 1.07 -2.83
N ALA A 123 14.36 1.51 -2.16
CA ALA A 123 15.68 0.88 -2.30
C ALA A 123 15.64 -0.62 -1.97
N LEU A 124 14.88 -1.02 -0.95
CA LEU A 124 14.67 -2.44 -0.62
C LEU A 124 13.83 -3.17 -1.67
N LEU A 125 12.79 -2.56 -2.21
CA LEU A 125 11.94 -3.16 -3.24
C LEU A 125 12.71 -3.40 -4.55
N GLU A 126 13.62 -2.49 -4.92
CA GLU A 126 14.48 -2.61 -6.10
C GLU A 126 15.47 -3.78 -6.02
N MET A 127 15.83 -4.20 -4.80
CA MET A 127 16.67 -5.38 -4.58
C MET A 127 15.90 -6.71 -4.73
N LEU A 128 14.57 -6.68 -4.84
CA LEU A 128 13.73 -7.88 -4.91
C LEU A 128 13.39 -8.25 -6.36
N PRO A 129 13.06 -9.53 -6.65
CA PRO A 129 12.73 -9.96 -8.01
C PRO A 129 11.52 -9.22 -8.58
N ALA A 130 11.69 -8.56 -9.73
CA ALA A 130 10.64 -7.80 -10.42
C ALA A 130 9.36 -8.63 -10.72
N ALA A 131 9.49 -9.95 -10.89
CA ALA A 131 8.34 -10.84 -11.10
C ALA A 131 7.38 -10.91 -9.89
N ARG A 132 7.81 -10.45 -8.72
CA ARG A 132 7.04 -10.48 -7.46
C ARG A 132 6.83 -9.09 -6.86
N THR A 133 7.30 -8.03 -7.50
CA THR A 133 7.15 -6.65 -7.01
C THR A 133 6.42 -5.82 -8.05
N SER A 134 5.42 -5.05 -7.62
CA SER A 134 4.73 -4.10 -8.48
C SER A 134 4.39 -2.82 -7.72
N GLY A 135 4.29 -1.70 -8.44
CA GLY A 135 3.79 -0.45 -7.89
C GLY A 135 2.29 -0.30 -8.11
N LEU A 136 1.61 0.37 -7.18
CA LEU A 136 0.24 0.82 -7.32
C LEU A 136 0.16 2.25 -6.82
N ARG A 137 -0.10 3.19 -7.73
CA ARG A 137 -0.31 4.59 -7.38
C ARG A 137 -1.75 4.81 -6.94
N TYR A 138 -1.94 5.42 -5.77
CA TYR A 138 -3.28 5.70 -5.23
C TYR A 138 -4.07 6.67 -6.12
N GLU A 139 -3.41 7.68 -6.69
CA GLU A 139 -4.05 8.62 -7.59
C GLU A 139 -4.61 7.91 -8.83
N ASP A 140 -3.92 6.93 -9.39
CA ASP A 140 -4.41 6.19 -10.57
C ASP A 140 -5.63 5.35 -10.21
N LEU A 141 -5.63 4.73 -9.03
CA LEU A 141 -6.79 3.99 -8.51
C LEU A 141 -8.02 4.89 -8.38
N VAL A 142 -7.86 6.15 -7.99
CA VAL A 142 -8.99 7.07 -7.79
C VAL A 142 -9.43 7.71 -9.11
N HIS A 143 -8.50 8.13 -9.98
CA HIS A 143 -8.84 8.80 -11.25
C HIS A 143 -9.23 7.84 -12.37
N SER A 144 -8.63 6.65 -12.41
CA SER A 144 -8.83 5.63 -13.44
C SER A 144 -9.04 4.26 -12.79
N PRO A 145 -10.11 4.08 -11.99
CA PRO A 145 -10.31 2.89 -11.16
C PRO A 145 -10.37 1.60 -11.96
N GLU A 146 -11.13 1.60 -13.05
CA GLU A 146 -11.34 0.40 -13.84
C GLU A 146 -10.04 -0.12 -14.47
N ALA A 147 -9.31 0.76 -15.16
CA ALA A 147 -8.01 0.43 -15.75
C ALA A 147 -7.01 -0.03 -14.68
N THR A 148 -6.95 0.67 -13.54
CA THR A 148 -6.04 0.34 -12.43
C THR A 148 -6.38 -1.01 -11.80
N LEU A 149 -7.68 -1.31 -11.61
CA LEU A 149 -8.13 -2.56 -11.00
C LEU A 149 -7.97 -3.76 -11.94
N ILE A 150 -8.16 -3.57 -13.25
CA ILE A 150 -7.84 -4.59 -14.26
C ILE A 150 -6.33 -4.92 -14.22
N HIS A 151 -5.48 -3.90 -14.16
CA HIS A 151 -4.03 -4.11 -14.05
C HIS A 151 -3.64 -4.81 -12.74
N LEU A 152 -4.26 -4.42 -11.63
CA LEU A 152 -4.05 -5.08 -10.34
C LEU A 152 -4.51 -6.54 -10.38
N ALA A 153 -5.69 -6.84 -10.93
CA ALA A 153 -6.19 -8.22 -11.06
C ALA A 153 -5.22 -9.09 -11.86
N ALA A 154 -4.70 -8.58 -12.99
CA ALA A 154 -3.68 -9.27 -13.78
C ALA A 154 -2.41 -9.55 -12.96
N THR A 155 -1.93 -8.56 -12.20
CA THR A 155 -0.78 -8.69 -11.30
C THR A 155 -0.98 -9.76 -10.23
N LEU A 156 -2.20 -9.86 -9.70
CA LEU A 156 -2.59 -10.84 -8.69
C LEU A 156 -2.96 -12.22 -9.27
N ASN A 157 -2.99 -12.35 -10.60
CA ASN A 157 -3.47 -13.53 -11.33
C ASN A 157 -4.93 -13.88 -11.00
N LEU A 158 -5.78 -12.86 -11.02
CA LEU A 158 -7.22 -12.96 -10.74
C LEU A 158 -8.04 -12.70 -12.02
N PRO A 159 -9.21 -13.35 -12.16
CA PRO A 159 -10.15 -12.99 -13.21
C PRO A 159 -10.66 -11.57 -12.99
N VAL A 160 -10.96 -10.86 -14.09
CA VAL A 160 -11.64 -9.57 -14.01
C VAL A 160 -13.13 -9.83 -13.80
N ASP A 161 -13.68 -9.32 -12.70
CA ASP A 161 -15.09 -9.40 -12.36
C ASP A 161 -15.77 -8.02 -12.55
N GLY A 162 -16.77 -7.95 -13.43
CA GLY A 162 -17.44 -6.69 -13.77
C GLY A 162 -18.20 -6.07 -12.60
N ASP A 163 -18.82 -6.91 -11.76
CA ASP A 163 -19.54 -6.45 -10.59
C ASP A 163 -18.60 -5.86 -9.53
N TRP A 164 -17.43 -6.47 -9.34
CA TRP A 164 -16.36 -5.95 -8.50
C TRP A 164 -15.91 -4.58 -8.98
N LEU A 165 -15.66 -4.41 -10.29
CA LEU A 165 -15.27 -3.11 -10.86
C LEU A 165 -16.34 -2.04 -10.58
N SER A 166 -17.62 -2.38 -10.76
CA SER A 166 -18.75 -1.48 -10.47
C SER A 166 -18.83 -1.10 -8.99
N ARG A 167 -18.83 -2.08 -8.07
CA ARG A 167 -18.89 -1.84 -6.61
C ARG A 167 -17.70 -1.05 -6.09
N SER A 168 -16.51 -1.32 -6.63
CA SER A 168 -15.26 -0.68 -6.22
C SER A 168 -15.33 0.84 -6.30
N ARG A 169 -16.03 1.40 -7.29
CA ARG A 169 -16.20 2.84 -7.50
C ARG A 169 -16.87 3.54 -6.33
N THR A 170 -17.72 2.83 -5.57
CA THR A 170 -18.45 3.41 -4.43
C THR A 170 -17.55 3.68 -3.22
N HIS A 171 -16.34 3.09 -3.18
CA HIS A 171 -15.37 3.30 -2.10
C HIS A 171 -14.37 4.43 -2.41
N LEU A 172 -14.35 4.93 -3.64
CA LEU A 172 -13.31 5.82 -4.14
C LEU A 172 -13.79 7.27 -4.12
N ASP A 173 -12.98 8.13 -3.51
CA ASP A 173 -13.30 9.53 -3.29
C ASP A 173 -12.13 10.43 -3.69
N THR A 174 -12.35 11.22 -4.73
CA THR A 174 -11.39 12.19 -5.28
C THR A 174 -11.19 13.39 -4.38
N SER A 175 -12.11 13.68 -3.44
CA SER A 175 -11.97 14.81 -2.50
C SER A 175 -10.77 14.67 -1.58
N THR A 176 -10.24 13.45 -1.48
CA THR A 176 -9.04 13.18 -0.72
C THR A 176 -7.77 13.55 -1.46
N ILE A 177 -7.78 13.83 -2.77
CA ILE A 177 -6.60 14.17 -3.59
C ILE A 177 -6.38 15.69 -3.64
N GLY A 178 -5.12 16.13 -3.66
CA GLY A 178 -4.75 17.54 -3.78
C GLY A 178 -5.02 18.33 -2.51
N LEU A 179 -5.02 17.67 -1.34
CA LEU A 179 -5.20 18.30 -0.04
C LEU A 179 -4.10 19.33 0.22
N ALA A 180 -2.86 19.02 -0.17
CA ALA A 180 -1.72 19.93 0.02
C ALA A 180 -1.88 21.26 -0.74
N ALA A 181 -2.62 21.29 -1.85
CA ALA A 181 -2.89 22.50 -2.61
C ALA A 181 -3.72 23.53 -1.82
N THR A 182 -4.41 23.11 -0.76
CA THR A 182 -5.22 24.01 0.10
C THR A 182 -4.39 24.73 1.18
N LEU A 183 -3.11 24.38 1.33
CA LEU A 183 -2.22 24.99 2.30
C LEU A 183 -1.76 26.39 1.85
N PRO A 184 -1.44 27.30 2.80
CA PRO A 184 -0.69 28.52 2.50
C PRO A 184 0.61 28.18 1.77
N ASP A 185 1.06 29.07 0.88
CA ASP A 185 2.19 28.83 -0.02
C ASP A 185 3.49 28.48 0.73
N GLU A 186 3.77 29.14 1.87
CA GLU A 186 4.97 28.85 2.69
C GLU A 186 4.92 27.44 3.30
N ASP A 187 3.79 27.06 3.90
CA ASP A 187 3.57 25.72 4.48
C ASP A 187 3.67 24.64 3.39
N ARG A 188 3.10 24.93 2.21
CA ARG A 188 3.12 24.02 1.06
C ARG A 188 4.54 23.83 0.53
N ALA A 189 5.27 24.92 0.25
CA ALA A 189 6.63 24.86 -0.26
C ALA A 189 7.59 24.15 0.70
N ALA A 190 7.47 24.41 2.01
CA ALA A 190 8.29 23.72 3.02
C ALA A 190 7.99 22.21 3.08
N LEU A 191 6.71 21.82 2.92
CA LEU A 191 6.30 20.42 2.88
C LEU A 191 6.76 19.73 1.59
N GLU A 192 6.59 20.36 0.43
CA GLU A 192 7.05 19.86 -0.87
C GLU A 192 8.56 19.64 -0.86
N ALA A 193 9.34 20.61 -0.36
CA ALA A 193 10.79 20.46 -0.19
C ALA A 193 11.17 19.27 0.70
N ALA A 194 10.42 19.04 1.80
CA ALA A 194 10.66 17.90 2.67
C ALA A 194 10.25 16.55 2.05
N CYS A 195 9.27 16.54 1.15
CA CYS A 195 8.81 15.36 0.40
C CYS A 195 9.66 15.09 -0.86
N ALA A 196 10.41 16.06 -1.38
CA ALA A 196 11.13 15.94 -2.65
C ALA A 196 12.03 14.69 -2.76
N PRO A 197 12.79 14.26 -1.71
CA PRO A 197 13.59 13.03 -1.80
C PRO A 197 12.75 11.77 -2.02
N GLY A 198 11.62 11.63 -1.31
CA GLY A 198 10.71 10.50 -1.48
C GLY A 198 10.00 10.52 -2.84
N MET A 199 9.55 11.68 -3.31
CA MET A 199 8.94 11.83 -4.64
C MET A 199 9.92 11.42 -5.74
N LYS A 200 11.18 11.87 -5.64
CA LYS A 200 12.26 11.47 -6.55
C LYS A 200 12.51 9.95 -6.54
N ALA A 201 12.50 9.31 -5.37
CA ALA A 201 12.67 7.86 -5.27
C ALA A 201 11.52 7.09 -5.93
N LEU A 202 10.30 7.63 -5.92
CA LEU A 202 9.15 7.06 -6.64
C LEU A 202 9.18 7.31 -8.16
N GLY A 203 10.17 8.04 -8.68
CA GLY A 203 10.21 8.47 -10.07
C GLY A 203 9.16 9.53 -10.41
N LEU A 204 8.57 10.19 -9.40
CA LEU A 204 7.63 11.29 -9.56
C LEU A 204 8.39 12.61 -9.50
N THR A 205 8.14 13.51 -10.43
CA THR A 205 8.62 14.90 -10.34
C THR A 205 7.86 15.62 -9.22
N ALA A 206 8.60 16.30 -8.35
CA ALA A 206 8.06 17.25 -7.38
C ALA A 206 7.53 18.51 -8.09
#